data_AF-A0AAU6AKA4-F1
#
_entry.id   AF-A0AAU6AKA4-F1
#
_cell.length_a   1.000
_cell.length_b   1.000
_cell.length_c   1.000
_cell.angle_alpha   90.00
_cell.angle_beta   90.00
_cell.angle_gamma   90.00
#
_symmetry.space_group_name_H-M   'P 1'
#
loop_
_entity.id
_entity.type
_entity.pdbx_description
1 polymer ?
#
loop_
_entity_poly.entity_id
_entity_poly.type
_entity_poly.pdbx_seq_one_letter_code
_entity_poly.pdbx_strand_id
1 'polypeptide(L)'
;MGHGVPVDAALPAMLLAPILAEHLPRQLDARAREHVRSVEGDGACRYLQRLAALHTSLVQAAAGSDRYELRRAAEIGQHLLWDAAGLLQTQDTRSASADLITRERLMVQLADQAAQSLKRTHTENGPTDADQPGWHERRLGPYPPGFEQTAQPASRRTPGTSPLKGFHPMPQTQPDHAGRAADVYLLFAHEPYYPGPGAQEINTTLVAAASLLHPRVRQPDGAQIHDRLTQGRHPGEIVPLATLTHELGGGADWPTVGDWERVTLDLLQLVRDGECDALSLGLPEIARALICTGPHSHVRSYDAAADEFIAYGPAERAAVPAEVDMFLACLVAEQDFWPGEGLLAPLCRRV
;
A
#
# COMPACT_ATOMS: atom_id res chain seq x y z
N MET A 1 -15.73 -3.09 54.64
CA MET A 1 -15.97 -2.15 53.53
C MET A 1 -14.64 -1.97 52.83
N GLY A 2 -14.41 -2.71 51.75
CA GLY A 2 -13.18 -2.67 50.96
C GLY A 2 -13.49 -2.13 49.58
N HIS A 3 -12.88 -0.99 49.23
CA HIS A 3 -12.91 -0.44 47.89
C HIS A 3 -11.83 -1.12 47.05
N GLY A 4 -12.24 -1.99 46.14
CA GLY A 4 -11.38 -2.53 45.07
C GLY A 4 -11.42 -1.60 43.85
N VAL A 5 -10.25 -1.29 43.31
CA VAL A 5 -10.06 -0.55 42.04
C VAL A 5 -10.05 -1.56 40.89
N PRO A 6 -10.73 -1.31 39.76
CA PRO A 6 -10.75 -2.23 38.62
C PRO A 6 -9.41 -2.28 37.91
N VAL A 7 -9.01 -3.48 37.49
CA VAL A 7 -7.84 -3.76 36.64
C VAL A 7 -8.21 -3.42 35.19
N ASP A 8 -8.25 -2.13 34.86
CA ASP A 8 -8.32 -1.61 33.48
C ASP A 8 -7.36 -0.43 33.29
N ALA A 9 -6.18 -0.53 33.91
CA ALA A 9 -5.04 0.29 33.54
C ALA A 9 -4.18 -0.48 32.54
N ALA A 10 -4.65 -0.55 31.29
CA ALA A 10 -3.81 -0.79 30.13
C ALA A 10 -2.89 0.42 29.95
N LEU A 11 -1.89 0.53 30.83
CA LEU A 11 -0.73 1.38 30.60
C LEU A 11 0.02 0.81 29.39
N PRO A 12 0.38 1.62 28.37
CA PRO A 12 1.16 1.12 27.25
C PRO A 12 2.51 0.65 27.79
N ALA A 13 2.75 -0.66 27.79
CA ALA A 13 4.04 -1.24 28.14
C ALA A 13 5.21 -0.63 27.31
N MET A 14 4.90 0.04 26.19
CA MET A 14 5.85 0.81 25.40
C MET A 14 6.47 2.01 26.14
N LEU A 15 5.78 2.65 27.09
CA LEU A 15 6.35 3.77 27.87
C LEU A 15 7.36 3.31 28.94
N LEU A 16 7.35 2.03 29.29
CA LEU A 16 8.32 1.41 30.20
C LEU A 16 9.46 0.69 29.46
N ALA A 17 9.35 0.49 28.14
CA ALA A 17 10.29 -0.29 27.34
C ALA A 17 11.78 0.09 27.52
N PRO A 18 12.18 1.37 27.66
CA PRO A 18 13.59 1.72 27.88
C PRO A 18 14.12 1.26 29.25
N ILE A 19 13.27 1.35 30.30
CA ILE A 19 13.63 0.96 31.67
C ILE A 19 13.61 -0.58 31.82
N LEU A 20 12.74 -1.26 31.08
CA LEU A 20 12.65 -2.72 31.07
C LEU A 20 13.73 -3.37 30.18
N ALA A 21 14.15 -2.74 29.08
CA ALA A 21 15.16 -3.33 28.18
C ALA A 21 16.54 -3.49 28.85
N GLU A 22 16.93 -2.58 29.74
CA GLU A 22 18.27 -2.59 30.34
C GLU A 22 18.41 -3.50 31.57
N HIS A 23 17.34 -3.83 32.28
CA HIS A 23 17.42 -4.52 33.60
C HIS A 23 16.63 -5.83 33.71
N LEU A 24 15.71 -6.10 32.78
CA LEU A 24 14.74 -7.19 32.91
C LEU A 24 15.16 -8.55 32.29
N PRO A 25 16.01 -8.64 31.25
CA PRO A 25 16.36 -9.94 30.66
C PRO A 25 16.98 -10.93 31.68
N ARG A 26 17.71 -10.40 32.67
CA ARG A 26 18.35 -11.20 33.72
C ARG A 26 17.45 -11.48 34.93
N GLN A 27 16.31 -10.78 35.08
CA GLN A 27 15.42 -10.89 36.23
C GLN A 27 14.04 -11.49 35.92
N LEU A 28 13.69 -11.72 34.65
CA LEU A 28 12.51 -12.51 34.30
C LEU A 28 12.70 -13.96 34.76
N ASP A 29 11.91 -14.36 35.76
CA ASP A 29 11.77 -15.76 36.12
C ASP A 29 11.21 -16.58 34.95
N ALA A 30 11.33 -17.91 35.04
CA ALA A 30 10.91 -18.81 33.96
C ALA A 30 9.43 -18.65 33.58
N ARG A 31 8.58 -18.21 34.51
CA ARG A 31 7.14 -18.05 34.32
C ARG A 31 6.79 -16.75 33.58
N ALA A 32 7.54 -15.69 33.84
CA ALA A 32 7.39 -14.44 33.13
C ALA A 32 7.89 -14.56 31.67
N ARG A 33 8.87 -15.44 31.40
CA ARG A 33 9.31 -15.75 30.02
C ARG A 33 8.26 -16.47 29.17
N GLU A 34 7.26 -17.11 29.78
CA GLU A 34 6.13 -17.67 29.03
C GLU A 34 5.19 -16.58 28.47
N HIS A 35 5.16 -15.42 29.13
CA HIS A 35 4.23 -14.32 28.85
C HIS A 35 4.90 -13.09 28.24
N VAL A 36 6.23 -13.10 28.08
CA VAL A 36 7.02 -12.01 27.52
C VAL A 36 7.87 -12.57 26.37
N ARG A 37 7.71 -12.01 25.17
CA ARG A 37 8.61 -12.29 24.04
C ARG A 37 9.62 -11.16 23.95
N SER A 38 10.90 -11.49 24.09
CA SER A 38 12.00 -10.59 23.78
C SER A 38 12.34 -10.71 22.31
N VAL A 39 12.42 -9.58 21.63
CA VAL A 39 12.84 -9.50 20.23
C VAL A 39 14.07 -8.62 20.17
N GLU A 40 15.12 -9.10 19.52
CA GLU A 40 16.40 -8.41 19.38
C GLU A 40 16.57 -7.89 17.96
N GLY A 41 17.28 -6.76 17.81
CA GLY A 41 17.60 -6.17 16.52
C GLY A 41 16.70 -5.00 16.13
N ASP A 42 17.32 -3.91 15.65
CA ASP A 42 16.64 -2.65 15.34
C ASP A 42 15.52 -2.81 14.30
N GLY A 43 15.72 -3.64 13.28
CA GLY A 43 14.72 -3.91 12.24
C GLY A 43 13.47 -4.59 12.80
N ALA A 44 13.66 -5.61 13.65
CA ALA A 44 12.57 -6.34 14.27
C ALA A 44 11.79 -5.45 15.26
N CYS A 45 12.51 -4.63 16.04
CA CYS A 45 11.91 -3.65 16.95
C CYS A 45 11.05 -2.62 16.21
N ARG A 46 11.55 -2.03 15.11
CA ARG A 46 10.77 -1.05 14.33
C ARG A 46 9.55 -1.67 13.67
N TYR A 47 9.69 -2.89 13.17
CA TYR A 47 8.56 -3.62 12.59
C TYR A 47 7.45 -3.83 13.63
N LEU A 48 7.79 -4.28 14.84
CA LEU A 48 6.83 -4.43 15.94
C LEU A 48 6.23 -3.09 16.40
N GLN A 49 7.01 -2.01 16.40
CA GLN A 49 6.50 -0.66 16.68
C GLN A 49 5.43 -0.23 15.67
N ARG A 50 5.65 -0.51 14.37
CA ARG A 50 4.67 -0.22 13.31
C ARG A 50 3.38 -1.02 13.51
N LEU A 51 3.47 -2.32 13.78
CA LEU A 51 2.29 -3.14 14.11
C LEU A 51 1.58 -2.67 15.38
N ALA A 52 2.33 -2.28 16.42
CA ALA A 52 1.77 -1.78 17.67
C ALA A 52 1.03 -0.45 17.48
N ALA A 53 1.50 0.43 16.57
CA ALA A 53 0.78 1.65 16.21
C ALA A 53 -0.58 1.33 15.58
N LEU A 54 -0.64 0.38 14.63
CA LEU A 54 -1.90 -0.07 14.03
C LEU A 54 -2.84 -0.69 15.08
N HIS A 55 -2.30 -1.51 15.99
CA HIS A 55 -3.07 -2.09 17.09
C HIS A 55 -3.66 -1.01 18.01
N THR A 56 -2.88 0.04 18.29
CA THR A 56 -3.32 1.16 19.13
C THR A 56 -4.54 1.85 18.51
N SER A 57 -4.57 2.03 17.19
CA SER A 57 -5.74 2.57 16.49
C SER A 57 -6.97 1.66 16.62
N LEU A 58 -6.79 0.34 16.56
CA LEU A 58 -7.86 -0.63 16.77
C LEU A 58 -8.44 -0.57 18.19
N VAL A 59 -7.56 -0.53 19.20
CA VAL A 59 -7.97 -0.40 20.62
C VAL A 59 -8.71 0.91 20.86
N GLN A 60 -8.23 2.02 20.29
CA GLN A 60 -8.90 3.31 20.39
C GLN A 60 -10.30 3.28 19.74
N ALA A 61 -10.42 2.65 18.55
CA ALA A 61 -11.71 2.49 17.89
C ALA A 61 -12.68 1.62 18.72
N ALA A 62 -12.19 0.53 19.32
CA ALA A 62 -12.98 -0.34 20.19
C ALA A 62 -13.39 0.35 21.50
N ALA A 63 -12.54 1.18 22.09
CA ALA A 63 -12.85 1.91 23.33
C ALA A 63 -13.94 2.98 23.11
N GLY A 64 -14.02 3.55 21.90
CA GLY A 64 -15.00 4.57 21.54
C GLY A 64 -16.35 4.03 21.05
N SER A 65 -16.58 2.71 21.05
CA SER A 65 -17.77 2.11 20.46
C SER A 65 -18.17 0.77 21.09
N ASP A 66 -19.46 0.57 21.35
CA ASP A 66 -19.98 -0.70 21.90
C ASP A 66 -20.05 -1.84 20.87
N ARG A 67 -19.70 -1.58 19.60
CA ARG A 67 -19.78 -2.56 18.52
C ARG A 67 -18.85 -3.76 18.78
N TYR A 68 -19.44 -4.95 18.72
CA TYR A 68 -18.72 -6.21 18.88
C TYR A 68 -17.58 -6.36 17.85
N GLU A 69 -17.82 -5.97 16.60
CA GLU A 69 -16.84 -6.06 15.51
C GLU A 69 -15.55 -5.29 15.80
N LEU A 70 -15.64 -4.11 16.41
CA LEU A 70 -14.46 -3.28 16.74
C LEU A 70 -13.64 -3.90 17.88
N ARG A 71 -14.31 -4.42 18.91
CA ARG A 71 -13.65 -5.21 19.97
C ARG A 71 -12.97 -6.46 19.40
N ARG A 72 -13.66 -7.16 18.50
CA ARG A 72 -13.11 -8.35 17.83
C ARG A 72 -11.89 -8.00 16.97
N ALA A 73 -11.92 -6.87 16.26
CA ALA A 73 -10.78 -6.41 15.46
C ALA A 73 -9.55 -6.12 16.33
N ALA A 74 -9.73 -5.48 17.50
CA ALA A 74 -8.65 -5.26 18.47
C ALA A 74 -8.08 -6.59 19.00
N GLU A 75 -8.93 -7.56 19.37
CA GLU A 75 -8.48 -8.90 19.78
C GLU A 75 -7.64 -9.60 18.71
N ILE A 76 -8.10 -9.60 17.46
CA ILE A 76 -7.36 -10.20 16.34
C ILE A 76 -6.02 -9.46 16.15
N GLY A 77 -6.01 -8.13 16.22
CA GLY A 77 -4.79 -7.34 16.12
C GLY A 77 -3.77 -7.68 17.20
N GLN A 78 -4.21 -7.89 18.45
CA GLN A 78 -3.34 -8.33 19.54
C GLN A 78 -2.71 -9.70 19.25
N HIS A 79 -3.48 -10.65 18.69
CA HIS A 79 -2.95 -11.96 18.28
C HIS A 79 -1.91 -11.84 17.16
N LEU A 80 -2.16 -10.99 16.15
CA LEU A 80 -1.20 -10.77 15.06
C LEU A 80 0.10 -10.16 15.55
N LEU A 81 0.03 -9.21 16.49
CA LEU A 81 1.21 -8.62 17.13
C LEU A 81 2.02 -9.68 17.89
N TRP A 82 1.34 -10.56 18.64
CA TRP A 82 1.98 -11.66 19.36
C TRP A 82 2.64 -12.67 18.43
N ASP A 83 1.97 -13.06 17.35
CA ASP A 83 2.50 -14.00 16.37
C ASP A 83 3.72 -13.42 15.65
N ALA A 84 3.68 -12.13 15.28
CA ALA A 84 4.82 -11.44 14.68
C ALA A 84 6.02 -11.41 15.63
N ALA A 85 5.79 -11.13 16.93
CA ALA A 85 6.86 -11.18 17.93
C ALA A 85 7.43 -12.59 18.11
N GLY A 86 6.58 -13.63 18.07
CA GLY A 86 7.02 -15.03 18.12
C GLY A 86 7.88 -15.44 16.92
N LEU A 87 7.51 -14.99 15.72
CA LEU A 87 8.31 -15.20 14.51
C LEU A 87 9.68 -14.54 14.63
N LEU A 88 9.70 -13.25 15.00
CA LEU A 88 10.93 -12.47 15.13
C LEU A 88 11.84 -12.93 16.28
N GLN A 89 11.32 -13.71 17.23
CA GLN A 89 12.13 -14.35 18.27
C GLN A 89 12.93 -15.55 17.72
N THR A 90 12.42 -16.23 16.70
CA THR A 90 13.01 -17.48 16.18
C THR A 90 13.70 -17.31 14.83
N GLN A 91 13.41 -16.23 14.12
CA GLN A 91 13.87 -15.95 12.78
C GLN A 91 14.30 -14.48 12.66
N ASP A 92 15.33 -14.22 11.86
CA ASP A 92 15.65 -12.85 11.47
C ASP A 92 14.52 -12.26 10.58
N THR A 93 14.47 -10.93 10.48
CA THR A 93 13.45 -10.21 9.70
C THR A 93 13.42 -10.60 8.23
N ARG A 94 14.56 -11.00 7.66
CA ARG A 94 14.67 -11.37 6.24
C ARG A 94 14.01 -12.72 5.99
N SER A 95 14.31 -13.69 6.84
CA SER A 95 13.78 -15.05 6.79
C SER A 95 12.27 -15.08 7.05
N ALA A 96 11.80 -14.26 8.00
CA ALA A 96 10.38 -14.15 8.32
C ALA A 96 9.60 -13.16 7.42
N SER A 97 10.25 -12.51 6.45
CA SER A 97 9.68 -11.35 5.73
C SER A 97 8.30 -11.60 5.10
N ALA A 98 8.08 -12.76 4.46
CA ALA A 98 6.80 -13.09 3.84
C ALA A 98 5.65 -13.22 4.86
N ASP A 99 5.92 -13.88 6.00
CA ASP A 99 4.97 -14.07 7.09
C ASP A 99 4.66 -12.77 7.83
N LEU A 100 5.67 -11.90 7.96
CA LEU A 100 5.52 -10.57 8.53
C LEU A 100 4.63 -9.71 7.62
N ILE A 101 4.96 -9.58 6.33
CA ILE A 101 4.16 -8.82 5.35
C ILE A 101 2.69 -9.25 5.38
N THR A 102 2.43 -10.55 5.46
CA THR A 102 1.06 -11.09 5.52
C THR A 102 0.31 -10.60 6.76
N ARG A 103 0.93 -10.67 7.94
CA ARG A 103 0.34 -10.19 9.21
C ARG A 103 0.11 -8.69 9.19
N GLU A 104 1.04 -7.97 8.61
CA GLU A 104 0.94 -6.53 8.51
C GLU A 104 -0.25 -6.09 7.66
N ARG A 105 -0.43 -6.72 6.49
CA ARG A 105 -1.59 -6.46 5.63
C ARG A 105 -2.89 -6.69 6.35
N LEU A 106 -3.01 -7.80 7.06
CA LEU A 106 -4.21 -8.11 7.83
C LEU A 106 -4.45 -7.07 8.93
N MET A 107 -3.39 -6.64 9.63
CA MET A 107 -3.48 -5.59 10.65
C MET A 107 -3.99 -4.26 10.07
N VAL A 108 -3.47 -3.86 8.90
CA VAL A 108 -3.92 -2.65 8.22
C VAL A 108 -5.37 -2.78 7.74
N GLN A 109 -5.76 -3.94 7.20
CA GLN A 109 -7.14 -4.21 6.78
C GLN A 109 -8.12 -4.09 7.95
N LEU A 110 -7.77 -4.65 9.12
CA LEU A 110 -8.58 -4.52 10.33
C LEU A 110 -8.70 -3.05 10.77
N ALA A 111 -7.59 -2.30 10.77
CA ALA A 111 -7.55 -0.91 11.22
C ALA A 111 -8.46 -0.01 10.38
N ASP A 112 -8.50 -0.22 9.06
CA ASP A 112 -9.39 0.55 8.21
C ASP A 112 -10.84 0.11 8.28
N GLN A 113 -11.13 -1.20 8.33
CA GLN A 113 -12.49 -1.67 8.56
C GLN A 113 -13.07 -1.04 9.83
N ALA A 114 -12.26 -0.94 10.88
CA ALA A 114 -12.62 -0.22 12.10
C ALA A 114 -12.89 1.27 11.85
N ALA A 115 -12.01 1.97 11.12
CA ALA A 115 -12.17 3.38 10.77
C ALA A 115 -13.42 3.65 9.91
N GLN A 116 -13.71 2.80 8.92
CA GLN A 116 -14.90 2.89 8.08
C GLN A 116 -16.18 2.65 8.90
N SER A 117 -16.17 1.67 9.80
CA SER A 117 -17.30 1.38 10.68
C SER A 117 -17.63 2.56 11.60
N LEU A 118 -16.62 3.26 12.12
CA LEU A 118 -16.81 4.49 12.90
C LEU A 118 -17.39 5.63 12.04
N LYS A 119 -16.89 5.83 10.81
CA LYS A 119 -17.40 6.86 9.89
C LYS A 119 -18.90 6.66 9.60
N ARG A 120 -19.33 5.43 9.35
CA ARG A 120 -20.76 5.13 9.08
C ARG A 120 -21.66 5.50 10.28
N THR A 121 -21.21 5.21 11.50
CA THR A 121 -21.96 5.53 12.72
C THR A 121 -22.10 7.03 12.95
N HIS A 122 -21.10 7.84 12.57
CA HIS A 122 -21.22 9.30 12.63
C HIS A 122 -22.23 9.86 11.61
N THR A 123 -22.36 9.24 10.43
CA THR A 123 -23.34 9.67 9.43
C THR A 123 -24.77 9.28 9.82
N GLU A 124 -24.97 8.11 10.44
CA GLU A 124 -26.30 7.64 10.89
C GLU A 124 -26.82 8.41 12.11
N ASN A 125 -25.93 8.88 13.00
CA ASN A 125 -26.29 9.67 14.18
C ASN A 125 -26.23 11.19 13.94
N GLY A 126 -26.17 11.62 12.67
CA GLY A 126 -26.30 13.03 12.31
C GLY A 126 -27.61 13.60 12.87
N PRO A 127 -27.63 14.87 13.32
CA PRO A 127 -28.80 15.45 13.97
C PRO A 127 -30.00 15.30 13.07
N THR A 128 -30.96 14.49 13.52
CA THR A 128 -32.30 14.42 12.94
C THR A 128 -32.83 15.85 12.94
N ASP A 129 -32.83 16.48 11.77
CA ASP A 129 -33.32 17.83 11.57
C ASP A 129 -34.80 17.82 11.97
N ALA A 130 -35.08 18.38 13.15
CA ALA A 130 -36.35 18.24 13.85
C ALA A 130 -37.47 19.12 13.28
N ASP A 131 -37.36 19.54 12.02
CA ASP A 131 -38.29 20.47 11.36
C ASP A 131 -38.75 19.97 9.98
N GLN A 132 -39.19 18.71 9.88
CA GLN A 132 -40.12 18.34 8.80
C GLN A 132 -41.56 18.28 9.30
N PRO A 133 -42.43 19.23 8.89
CA PRO A 133 -43.84 19.19 9.23
C PRO A 133 -44.53 18.07 8.46
N GLY A 134 -45.32 17.29 9.20
CA GLY A 134 -46.05 16.15 8.70
C GLY A 134 -46.93 16.45 7.50
N TRP A 135 -46.77 15.65 6.44
CA TRP A 135 -47.78 15.50 5.41
C TRP A 135 -48.41 14.12 5.53
N HIS A 136 -49.70 14.17 5.85
CA HIS A 136 -50.64 13.06 5.89
C HIS A 136 -50.68 12.23 4.60
N GLU A 137 -50.89 10.93 4.83
CA GLU A 137 -51.74 10.02 4.06
C GLU A 137 -51.91 10.29 2.55
N ARG A 138 -51.27 9.46 1.73
CA ARG A 138 -51.77 9.21 0.36
C ARG A 138 -52.15 7.74 0.19
N ARG A 139 -53.46 7.58 0.03
CA ARG A 139 -54.18 6.36 -0.32
C ARG A 139 -53.56 5.62 -1.50
N LEU A 140 -53.56 4.29 -1.36
CA LEU A 140 -53.41 3.31 -2.42
C LEU A 140 -54.42 3.58 -3.55
N GLY A 141 -53.91 3.73 -4.77
CA GLY A 141 -54.65 3.74 -6.03
C GLY A 141 -53.94 2.84 -7.07
N PRO A 142 -54.68 2.31 -8.06
CA PRO A 142 -54.32 1.06 -8.74
C PRO A 142 -53.22 1.22 -9.82
N TYR A 143 -52.52 0.12 -10.05
CA TYR A 143 -51.50 -0.10 -11.08
C TYR A 143 -51.85 0.46 -12.48
N PRO A 144 -50.87 1.00 -13.22
CA PRO A 144 -50.92 1.07 -14.68
C PRO A 144 -50.09 -0.06 -15.34
N PRO A 145 -50.36 -0.39 -16.61
CA PRO A 145 -49.76 -1.52 -17.33
C PRO A 145 -48.47 -1.14 -18.07
N GLY A 146 -47.63 -2.17 -18.30
CA GLY A 146 -46.78 -2.35 -19.49
C GLY A 146 -45.74 -1.30 -19.84
N PHE A 147 -44.45 -1.61 -19.61
CA PHE A 147 -43.35 -0.93 -20.30
C PHE A 147 -42.86 -1.76 -21.48
N GLU A 148 -43.19 -1.28 -22.68
CA GLU A 148 -42.54 -1.60 -23.94
C GLU A 148 -41.08 -1.09 -23.93
N GLN A 149 -40.18 -1.92 -24.45
CA GLN A 149 -38.82 -1.55 -24.82
C GLN A 149 -38.83 -0.38 -25.79
N THR A 150 -38.16 0.72 -25.41
CA THR A 150 -37.79 1.78 -26.36
C THR A 150 -36.28 1.88 -26.48
N ALA A 151 -35.88 2.03 -27.74
CA ALA A 151 -34.55 1.92 -28.26
C ALA A 151 -33.59 3.02 -27.78
N GLN A 152 -32.33 2.60 -27.63
CA GLN A 152 -31.11 3.40 -27.60
C GLN A 152 -31.09 4.48 -28.70
N PRO A 153 -30.79 5.75 -28.38
CA PRO A 153 -30.35 6.71 -29.39
C PRO A 153 -28.83 6.58 -29.60
N ALA A 154 -28.46 6.28 -30.84
CA ALA A 154 -27.09 6.36 -31.34
C ALA A 154 -26.55 7.80 -31.25
N SER A 155 -25.39 7.95 -30.61
CA SER A 155 -24.66 9.21 -30.57
C SER A 155 -24.06 9.51 -31.95
N ARG A 156 -24.57 10.57 -32.59
CA ARG A 156 -24.02 11.13 -33.83
C ARG A 156 -22.73 11.88 -33.52
N ARG A 157 -21.58 11.37 -34.00
CA ARG A 157 -20.34 12.14 -34.15
C ARG A 157 -20.42 13.02 -35.39
N THR A 158 -20.25 14.33 -35.23
CA THR A 158 -19.88 15.26 -36.29
C THR A 158 -18.35 15.42 -36.32
N PRO A 159 -17.70 15.43 -37.50
CA PRO A 159 -16.29 15.76 -37.62
C PRO A 159 -16.13 17.29 -37.74
N GLY A 160 -15.54 17.90 -36.72
CA GLY A 160 -15.13 19.30 -36.73
C GLY A 160 -13.68 19.43 -37.18
N THR A 161 -13.48 19.76 -38.46
CA THR A 161 -12.21 20.25 -39.00
C THR A 161 -12.05 21.75 -38.68
N SER A 162 -10.92 22.12 -38.07
CA SER A 162 -10.45 23.52 -38.00
C SER A 162 -8.97 23.57 -37.56
N PRO A 163 -8.23 24.63 -37.90
CA PRO A 163 -7.10 24.49 -38.81
C PRO A 163 -5.71 24.72 -38.19
N LEU A 164 -4.72 24.17 -38.90
CA LEU A 164 -3.27 24.42 -38.79
C LEU A 164 -2.96 25.90 -38.55
N LYS A 165 -2.32 26.21 -37.43
CA LYS A 165 -1.75 27.52 -37.14
C LYS A 165 -0.27 27.40 -36.73
N GLY A 166 0.59 27.87 -37.63
CA GLY A 166 1.87 28.51 -37.31
C GLY A 166 3.01 27.61 -36.85
N PHE A 167 3.80 27.11 -37.80
CA PHE A 167 5.18 26.69 -37.54
C PHE A 167 6.02 27.91 -37.12
N HIS A 168 6.50 27.92 -35.89
CA HIS A 168 7.66 28.70 -35.48
C HIS A 168 8.84 27.74 -35.30
N PRO A 169 9.93 27.87 -36.09
CA PRO A 169 11.14 27.10 -35.86
C PRO A 169 11.91 27.76 -34.70
N MET A 170 11.82 27.18 -33.50
CA MET A 170 12.83 27.41 -32.46
C MET A 170 13.98 26.41 -32.63
N PRO A 171 15.22 26.81 -32.33
CA PRO A 171 16.39 25.97 -32.49
C PRO A 171 16.27 24.77 -31.55
N GLN A 172 16.28 23.57 -32.13
CA GLN A 172 16.50 22.34 -31.40
C GLN A 172 17.85 22.44 -30.69
N THR A 173 17.82 22.76 -29.40
CA THR A 173 18.89 22.35 -28.50
C THR A 173 18.79 20.83 -28.47
N GLN A 174 19.75 20.17 -29.12
CA GLN A 174 19.98 18.74 -29.03
C GLN A 174 19.84 18.32 -27.56
N PRO A 175 18.92 17.42 -27.19
CA PRO A 175 19.08 16.72 -25.92
C PRO A 175 20.37 15.92 -26.05
N ASP A 176 21.31 16.22 -25.17
CA ASP A 176 22.56 15.50 -25.04
C ASP A 176 22.22 14.01 -24.84
N HIS A 177 22.35 13.21 -25.89
CA HIS A 177 22.20 11.74 -25.84
C HIS A 177 23.37 11.06 -25.09
N ALA A 178 24.13 11.82 -24.30
CA ALA A 178 25.26 11.38 -23.52
C ALA A 178 24.78 10.80 -22.18
N GLY A 179 24.26 9.57 -22.23
CA GLY A 179 23.96 8.77 -21.04
C GLY A 179 22.58 8.13 -21.06
N ARG A 180 22.27 7.32 -22.09
CA ARG A 180 21.15 6.36 -22.03
C ARG A 180 21.47 5.29 -20.99
N ALA A 181 21.44 5.64 -19.71
CA ALA A 181 21.41 4.68 -18.63
C ALA A 181 20.04 4.00 -18.76
N ALA A 182 20.05 2.78 -19.26
CA ALA A 182 18.80 2.09 -19.49
C ALA A 182 18.12 1.87 -18.14
N ASP A 183 16.88 2.34 -18.06
CA ASP A 183 16.21 2.65 -16.81
C ASP A 183 15.76 1.37 -16.09
N VAL A 184 15.80 1.41 -14.77
CA VAL A 184 15.05 0.50 -13.90
C VAL A 184 13.66 1.09 -13.73
N TYR A 185 12.64 0.25 -13.63
CA TYR A 185 11.26 0.68 -13.51
C TYR A 185 10.65 0.29 -12.17
N LEU A 186 9.78 1.15 -11.64
CA LEU A 186 9.06 0.90 -10.40
C LEU A 186 7.62 0.53 -10.72
N LEU A 187 7.17 -0.61 -10.19
CA LEU A 187 5.80 -1.08 -10.33
C LEU A 187 5.00 -0.83 -9.05
N PHE A 188 4.06 0.10 -9.13
CA PHE A 188 3.01 0.33 -8.14
C PHE A 188 1.93 -0.72 -8.29
N ALA A 189 2.20 -1.91 -7.75
CA ALA A 189 1.16 -2.89 -7.51
C ALA A 189 0.82 -2.82 -6.03
N HIS A 190 -0.17 -2.00 -5.68
CA HIS A 190 -0.81 -2.11 -4.38
C HIS A 190 -2.21 -2.65 -4.65
N GLU A 191 -2.66 -3.61 -3.83
CA GLU A 191 -4.07 -3.56 -3.46
C GLU A 191 -4.24 -2.17 -2.86
N PRO A 192 -5.15 -1.34 -3.36
CA PRO A 192 -5.25 0.02 -2.90
C PRO A 192 -5.43 -0.08 -1.39
N TYR A 193 -4.50 0.50 -0.64
CA TYR A 193 -4.69 0.80 0.77
C TYR A 193 -5.82 1.84 0.86
N TYR A 194 -7.02 1.46 0.42
CA TYR A 194 -8.25 2.23 0.33
C TYR A 194 -8.32 3.20 -0.86
N PRO A 195 -8.97 2.82 -1.98
CA PRO A 195 -9.55 3.84 -2.82
C PRO A 195 -10.75 4.39 -2.03
N GLY A 196 -10.63 5.64 -1.54
CA GLY A 196 -11.82 6.39 -1.13
C GLY A 196 -12.82 6.44 -2.30
N PRO A 197 -14.11 6.73 -2.03
CA PRO A 197 -15.10 6.89 -3.10
C PRO A 197 -14.58 7.90 -4.14
N GLY A 198 -14.37 7.46 -5.39
CA GLY A 198 -13.86 8.29 -6.48
C GLY A 198 -12.35 8.25 -6.73
N ALA A 199 -11.57 7.46 -5.99
CA ALA A 199 -10.14 7.29 -6.28
C ALA A 199 -9.96 6.49 -7.59
N GLN A 200 -9.30 7.11 -8.57
CA GLN A 200 -8.91 6.46 -9.82
C GLN A 200 -7.92 5.34 -9.52
N GLU A 201 -8.16 4.17 -10.10
CA GLU A 201 -7.36 2.98 -9.88
C GLU A 201 -5.95 3.18 -10.44
N ILE A 202 -4.96 3.45 -9.58
CA ILE A 202 -3.51 3.43 -9.92
C ILE A 202 -2.96 2.01 -9.70
N ASN A 203 -3.84 1.01 -9.69
CA ASN A 203 -3.44 -0.35 -9.37
C ASN A 203 -2.70 -0.88 -10.59
N THR A 204 -1.39 -1.06 -10.45
CA THR A 204 -0.45 -1.53 -11.48
C THR A 204 0.00 -0.44 -12.44
N THR A 205 0.54 0.64 -11.87
CA THR A 205 1.21 1.68 -12.64
C THR A 205 2.72 1.49 -12.61
N LEU A 206 3.37 1.66 -13.77
CA LEU A 206 4.81 1.56 -13.94
C LEU A 206 5.37 2.94 -14.26
N VAL A 207 6.46 3.33 -13.57
CA VAL A 207 7.18 4.60 -13.79
C VAL A 207 8.68 4.35 -13.87
N ALA A 208 9.44 5.28 -14.44
CA ALA A 208 10.90 5.23 -14.37
C ALA A 208 11.38 5.41 -12.92
N ALA A 209 12.37 4.62 -12.49
CA ALA A 209 12.93 4.76 -11.14
C ALA A 209 13.53 6.14 -10.89
N ALA A 210 14.03 6.80 -11.93
CA ALA A 210 14.53 8.17 -11.86
C ALA A 210 13.49 9.20 -11.38
N SER A 211 12.19 8.91 -11.45
CA SER A 211 11.14 9.77 -10.87
C SER A 211 11.27 9.93 -9.35
N LEU A 212 11.96 9.03 -8.66
CA LEU A 212 12.33 9.20 -7.24
C LEU A 212 13.26 10.40 -6.98
N LEU A 213 13.96 10.87 -8.01
CA LEU A 213 14.88 12.02 -7.95
C LEU A 213 14.18 13.35 -8.26
N HIS A 214 12.87 13.32 -8.53
CA HIS A 214 12.11 14.51 -8.84
C HIS A 214 12.01 15.45 -7.62
N PRO A 215 12.11 16.78 -7.76
CA PRO A 215 12.10 17.72 -6.62
C PRO A 215 10.82 17.72 -5.78
N ARG A 216 9.69 17.26 -6.35
CA ARG A 216 8.41 17.10 -5.62
C ARG A 216 8.33 15.79 -4.82
N VAL A 217 9.24 14.84 -5.07
CA VAL A 217 9.43 13.70 -4.17
C VAL A 217 10.27 14.15 -3.00
N ARG A 218 9.88 13.76 -1.79
CA ARG A 218 10.64 14.07 -0.57
C ARG A 218 12.09 13.61 -0.66
N GLN A 219 13.00 14.54 -0.43
CA GLN A 219 14.44 14.31 -0.38
C GLN A 219 14.97 14.51 1.05
N PRO A 220 16.02 13.79 1.47
CA PRO A 220 16.87 12.89 0.67
C PRO A 220 16.29 11.48 0.47
N ASP A 221 15.11 11.19 1.02
CA ASP A 221 14.53 9.85 1.08
C ASP A 221 14.31 9.24 -0.32
N GLY A 222 13.81 10.03 -1.28
CA GLY A 222 13.64 9.60 -2.68
C GLY A 222 14.96 9.16 -3.31
N ALA A 223 16.00 9.98 -3.20
CA ALA A 223 17.34 9.65 -3.70
C ALA A 223 17.95 8.41 -3.01
N GLN A 224 17.74 8.25 -1.69
CA GLN A 224 18.16 7.06 -0.97
C GLN A 224 17.47 5.80 -1.49
N ILE A 225 16.15 5.85 -1.71
CA ILE A 225 15.40 4.73 -2.28
C ILE A 225 15.89 4.45 -3.71
N HIS A 226 16.05 5.49 -4.53
CA HIS A 226 16.53 5.35 -5.91
C HIS A 226 17.83 4.57 -5.97
N ASP A 227 18.84 4.96 -5.20
CA ASP A 227 20.15 4.32 -5.26
C ASP A 227 20.10 2.87 -4.78
N ARG A 228 19.28 2.58 -3.77
CA ARG A 228 19.11 1.19 -3.28
C ARG A 228 18.39 0.30 -4.29
N LEU A 229 17.40 0.85 -4.99
CA LEU A 229 16.62 0.08 -5.94
C LEU A 229 17.30 -0.06 -7.29
N THR A 230 18.21 0.84 -7.68
CA THR A 230 18.88 0.79 -8.98
C THR A 230 20.25 0.12 -8.92
N GLN A 231 20.91 0.09 -7.77
CA GLN A 231 22.27 -0.45 -7.66
C GLN A 231 22.32 -1.96 -7.99
N GLY A 232 23.15 -2.30 -8.99
CA GLY A 232 23.41 -3.69 -9.38
C GLY A 232 22.29 -4.34 -10.18
N ARG A 233 21.27 -3.58 -10.58
CA ARG A 233 20.20 -4.06 -11.44
C ARG A 233 20.53 -3.91 -12.92
N HIS A 234 19.81 -4.70 -13.71
CA HIS A 234 19.90 -4.61 -15.15
C HIS A 234 18.98 -3.50 -15.67
N PRO A 235 19.39 -2.84 -16.77
CA PRO A 235 18.48 -2.16 -17.68
C PRO A 235 17.14 -2.88 -17.89
N GLY A 236 16.01 -2.17 -17.80
CA GLY A 236 14.68 -2.73 -18.02
C GLY A 236 14.06 -3.41 -16.80
N GLU A 237 14.85 -3.67 -15.75
CA GLU A 237 14.38 -4.45 -14.62
C GLU A 237 13.22 -3.77 -13.88
N ILE A 238 12.16 -4.53 -13.60
CA ILE A 238 10.95 -4.04 -12.93
C ILE A 238 11.00 -4.39 -11.45
N VAL A 239 10.88 -3.37 -10.60
CA VAL A 239 10.92 -3.47 -9.14
C VAL A 239 9.53 -3.23 -8.57
N PRO A 240 8.87 -4.26 -8.01
CA PRO A 240 7.59 -4.07 -7.33
C PRO A 240 7.76 -3.33 -6.00
N LEU A 241 7.16 -2.15 -5.87
CA LEU A 241 7.18 -1.39 -4.62
C LEU A 241 6.38 -2.07 -3.50
N ALA A 242 5.45 -2.95 -3.87
CA ALA A 242 4.72 -3.81 -2.93
C ALA A 242 5.63 -4.70 -2.08
N THR A 243 6.82 -5.03 -2.61
CA THR A 243 7.82 -5.87 -1.95
C THR A 243 9.02 -5.06 -1.48
N LEU A 244 8.87 -3.74 -1.25
CA LEU A 244 9.98 -2.85 -0.89
C LEU A 244 10.79 -3.35 0.32
N THR A 245 10.15 -3.97 1.33
CA THR A 245 10.87 -4.62 2.43
C THR A 245 11.86 -5.68 1.93
N HIS A 246 11.44 -6.52 0.98
CA HIS A 246 12.32 -7.50 0.36
C HIS A 246 13.45 -6.83 -0.41
N GLU A 247 13.11 -5.84 -1.25
CA GLU A 247 14.08 -5.11 -2.08
C GLU A 247 15.13 -4.36 -1.24
N LEU A 248 14.76 -3.89 -0.04
CA LEU A 248 15.63 -3.23 0.93
C LEU A 248 16.35 -4.23 1.84
N GLY A 249 16.92 -5.28 1.25
CA GLY A 249 17.73 -6.27 1.97
C GLY A 249 16.94 -7.08 3.01
N GLY A 250 15.64 -7.35 2.77
CA GLY A 250 14.76 -7.97 3.77
C GLY A 250 14.48 -7.05 4.97
N GLY A 251 14.56 -5.74 4.75
CA GLY A 251 14.32 -4.68 5.71
C GLY A 251 15.55 -4.24 6.50
N ALA A 252 16.71 -4.84 6.26
CA ALA A 252 17.96 -4.41 6.88
C ALA A 252 18.35 -2.97 6.49
N ASP A 253 18.00 -2.53 5.28
CA ASP A 253 18.30 -1.19 4.78
C ASP A 253 17.22 -0.14 5.11
N TRP A 254 16.11 -0.52 5.77
CA TRP A 254 15.10 0.43 6.25
C TRP A 254 15.65 1.60 7.08
N PRO A 255 16.66 1.46 7.98
CA PRO A 255 17.24 2.61 8.67
C PRO A 255 17.85 3.67 7.75
N THR A 256 18.23 3.28 6.54
CA THR A 256 18.85 4.17 5.57
C THR A 256 17.85 4.80 4.62
N VAL A 257 16.59 4.41 4.71
CA VAL A 257 15.46 4.96 3.97
C VAL A 257 14.59 5.72 4.96
N GLY A 258 14.40 7.02 4.75
CA GLY A 258 13.56 7.84 5.62
C GLY A 258 12.06 7.53 5.53
N ASP A 259 11.25 8.54 5.20
CA ASP A 259 9.79 8.44 5.16
C ASP A 259 9.30 7.86 3.81
N TRP A 260 9.49 6.55 3.63
CA TRP A 260 9.14 5.85 2.39
C TRP A 260 7.64 5.94 2.03
N GLU A 261 6.76 5.99 3.03
CA GLU A 261 5.32 6.11 2.83
C GLU A 261 5.02 7.44 2.12
N ARG A 262 5.63 8.53 2.60
CA ARG A 262 5.49 9.83 1.94
C ARG A 262 6.17 9.90 0.59
N VAL A 263 7.34 9.26 0.40
CA VAL A 263 7.95 9.15 -0.93
C VAL A 263 7.00 8.45 -1.92
N THR A 264 6.35 7.37 -1.49
CA THR A 264 5.38 6.63 -2.32
C THR A 264 4.17 7.51 -2.65
N LEU A 265 3.65 8.26 -1.67
CA LEU A 265 2.55 9.21 -1.89
C LEU A 265 2.94 10.35 -2.85
N ASP A 266 4.15 10.90 -2.72
CA ASP A 266 4.64 11.97 -3.60
C ASP A 266 4.78 11.48 -5.05
N LEU A 267 5.28 10.25 -5.25
CA LEU A 267 5.34 9.63 -6.58
C LEU A 267 3.94 9.42 -7.18
N LEU A 268 2.99 8.92 -6.39
CA LEU A 268 1.61 8.78 -6.85
C LEU A 268 0.99 10.13 -7.22
N GLN A 269 1.34 11.20 -6.50
CA GLN A 269 0.89 12.55 -6.83
C GLN A 269 1.53 13.05 -8.13
N LEU A 270 2.80 12.75 -8.39
CA LEU A 270 3.46 13.08 -9.67
C LEU A 270 2.78 12.42 -10.86
N VAL A 271 2.47 11.13 -10.73
CA VAL A 271 1.71 10.38 -11.75
C VAL A 271 0.35 11.03 -12.00
N ARG A 272 -0.37 11.39 -10.93
CA ARG A 272 -1.71 12.02 -11.04
C ARG A 272 -1.67 13.39 -11.70
N ASP A 273 -0.61 14.16 -11.44
CA ASP A 273 -0.45 15.51 -11.97
C ASP A 273 0.14 15.51 -13.40
N GLY A 274 0.56 14.36 -13.92
CA GLY A 274 1.20 14.24 -15.24
C GLY A 274 2.61 14.83 -15.29
N GLU A 275 3.30 14.86 -14.15
CA GLU A 275 4.65 15.40 -13.99
C GLU A 275 5.74 14.32 -14.18
N CYS A 276 5.34 13.13 -14.61
CA CYS A 276 6.19 12.05 -15.11
C CYS A 276 5.35 11.11 -15.97
N ASP A 277 5.99 10.37 -16.87
CA ASP A 277 5.34 9.32 -17.65
C ASP A 277 5.01 8.12 -16.76
N ALA A 278 3.82 7.57 -16.99
CA ALA A 278 3.28 6.47 -16.22
C ALA A 278 2.46 5.53 -17.10
N LEU A 279 2.65 4.22 -16.90
CA LEU A 279 1.93 3.18 -17.65
C LEU A 279 1.04 2.37 -16.74
N SER A 280 -0.27 2.46 -16.97
CA SER A 280 -1.24 1.57 -16.32
C SER A 280 -1.30 0.25 -17.06
N LEU A 281 -0.97 -0.84 -16.37
CA LEU A 281 -0.87 -2.18 -16.96
C LEU A 281 -2.19 -2.95 -16.96
N GLY A 282 -3.13 -2.61 -16.07
CA GLY A 282 -4.41 -3.30 -15.96
C GLY A 282 -4.26 -4.81 -15.67
N LEU A 283 -3.31 -5.18 -14.79
CA LEU A 283 -3.01 -6.58 -14.53
C LEU A 283 -4.24 -7.34 -13.99
N PRO A 284 -4.45 -8.61 -14.39
CA PRO A 284 -5.45 -9.47 -13.78
C PRO A 284 -5.28 -9.57 -12.27
N GLU A 285 -6.38 -9.79 -11.54
CA GLU A 285 -6.39 -9.82 -10.07
C GLU A 285 -5.34 -10.78 -9.49
N ILE A 286 -5.19 -11.97 -10.07
CA ILE A 286 -4.20 -12.94 -9.62
C ILE A 286 -2.75 -12.48 -9.87
N ALA A 287 -2.49 -11.86 -11.02
CA ALA A 287 -1.17 -11.32 -11.36
C ALA A 287 -0.80 -10.16 -10.43
N ARG A 288 -1.77 -9.27 -10.15
CA ARG A 288 -1.62 -8.21 -9.15
C ARG A 288 -1.32 -8.78 -7.77
N ALA A 289 -2.09 -9.79 -7.32
CA ALA A 289 -1.87 -10.43 -6.03
C ALA A 289 -0.47 -11.06 -5.95
N LEU A 290 -0.01 -11.74 -7.01
CA LEU A 290 1.33 -12.34 -7.07
C LEU A 290 2.45 -11.30 -6.94
N ILE A 291 2.38 -10.20 -7.70
CA ILE A 291 3.35 -9.09 -7.62
C ILE A 291 3.31 -8.41 -6.25
N CYS A 292 2.12 -8.31 -5.64
CA CYS A 292 1.98 -7.79 -4.29
C CYS A 292 2.64 -8.71 -3.26
N THR A 293 2.79 -10.00 -3.49
CA THR A 293 3.39 -10.91 -2.50
C THR A 293 4.90 -11.05 -2.65
N GLY A 294 5.57 -11.51 -1.57
CA GLY A 294 7.00 -11.77 -1.59
C GLY A 294 7.40 -12.78 -2.67
N PRO A 295 8.66 -12.78 -3.15
CA PRO A 295 9.09 -13.62 -4.28
C PRO A 295 8.96 -15.12 -4.06
N HIS A 296 8.79 -15.57 -2.82
CA HIS A 296 8.64 -16.98 -2.44
C HIS A 296 7.24 -17.31 -1.90
N SER A 297 6.33 -16.34 -1.91
CA SER A 297 4.97 -16.51 -1.43
C SER A 297 4.10 -17.28 -2.44
N HIS A 298 3.01 -17.83 -1.94
CA HIS A 298 1.97 -18.44 -2.77
C HIS A 298 0.67 -17.67 -2.61
N VAL A 299 -0.05 -17.48 -3.71
CA VAL A 299 -1.41 -16.92 -3.74
C VAL A 299 -2.37 -18.06 -4.04
N ARG A 300 -3.55 -18.06 -3.42
CA ARG A 300 -4.60 -19.04 -3.71
C ARG A 300 -5.85 -18.32 -4.20
N SER A 301 -6.43 -18.81 -5.27
CA SER A 301 -7.79 -18.42 -5.69
C SER A 301 -8.74 -19.58 -5.44
N TYR A 302 -9.98 -19.27 -5.05
CA TYR A 302 -11.04 -20.26 -4.94
C TYR A 302 -11.87 -20.24 -6.22
N ASP A 303 -12.00 -21.39 -6.88
CA ASP A 303 -12.87 -21.60 -8.03
C ASP A 303 -14.20 -22.19 -7.53
N ALA A 304 -15.24 -21.36 -7.48
CA ALA A 304 -16.56 -21.77 -7.03
C ALA A 304 -17.26 -22.74 -8.00
N ALA A 305 -16.87 -22.78 -9.28
CA ALA A 305 -17.46 -23.70 -10.26
C ALA A 305 -16.90 -25.12 -10.10
N ALA A 306 -15.61 -25.23 -9.76
CA ALA A 306 -14.94 -26.49 -9.48
C ALA A 306 -15.02 -26.90 -7.99
N ASP A 307 -15.39 -25.99 -7.09
CA ASP A 307 -15.29 -26.14 -5.63
C ASP A 307 -13.86 -26.48 -5.15
N GLU A 308 -12.86 -25.85 -5.77
CA GLU A 308 -11.44 -26.14 -5.53
C GLU A 308 -10.61 -24.87 -5.33
N PHE A 309 -9.44 -25.03 -4.68
CA PHE A 309 -8.44 -23.97 -4.55
C PHE A 309 -7.30 -24.19 -5.55
N ILE A 310 -7.01 -23.16 -6.34
CA ILE A 310 -5.86 -23.13 -7.25
C ILE A 310 -4.75 -22.33 -6.57
N ALA A 311 -3.57 -22.92 -6.45
CA ALA A 311 -2.40 -22.27 -5.88
C ALA A 311 -1.44 -21.78 -6.98
N TYR A 312 -1.00 -20.54 -6.86
CA TYR A 312 -0.03 -19.89 -7.73
C TYR A 312 1.21 -19.59 -6.88
N GLY A 313 2.39 -19.92 -7.38
CA GLY A 313 3.64 -19.85 -6.65
C GLY A 313 4.68 -18.94 -7.30
N PRO A 314 5.97 -19.15 -6.95
CA PRO A 314 7.06 -18.30 -7.43
C PRO A 314 7.23 -18.30 -8.96
N ALA A 315 6.91 -19.40 -9.64
CA ALA A 315 7.03 -19.50 -11.09
C ALA A 315 6.00 -18.61 -11.79
N GLU A 316 4.74 -18.68 -11.36
CA GLU A 316 3.66 -17.83 -11.87
C GLU A 316 3.94 -16.36 -11.54
N ARG A 317 4.45 -16.07 -10.34
CA ARG A 317 4.89 -14.72 -9.98
C ARG A 317 5.99 -14.21 -10.90
N ALA A 318 7.00 -15.02 -11.24
CA ALA A 318 8.10 -14.61 -12.11
C ALA A 318 7.68 -14.40 -13.57
N ALA A 319 6.60 -15.06 -14.01
CA ALA A 319 6.04 -14.86 -15.34
C ALA A 319 5.41 -13.46 -15.50
N VAL A 320 4.79 -12.91 -14.45
CA VAL A 320 4.14 -11.59 -14.51
C VAL A 320 5.11 -10.45 -14.88
N PRO A 321 6.25 -10.21 -14.19
CA PRO A 321 7.17 -9.15 -14.58
C PRO A 321 7.86 -9.44 -15.92
N ALA A 322 8.05 -10.70 -16.30
CA ALA A 322 8.60 -11.05 -17.62
C ALA A 322 7.65 -10.69 -18.76
N GLU A 323 6.34 -10.87 -18.56
CA GLU A 323 5.31 -10.44 -19.51
C GLU A 323 5.29 -8.90 -19.61
N VAL A 324 5.32 -8.21 -18.47
CA VAL A 324 5.36 -6.73 -18.45
C VAL A 324 6.64 -6.20 -19.10
N ASP A 325 7.79 -6.81 -18.86
CA ASP A 325 9.07 -6.47 -19.48
C ASP A 325 9.00 -6.55 -21.01
N MET A 326 8.40 -7.61 -21.54
CA MET A 326 8.19 -7.75 -22.99
C MET A 326 7.33 -6.61 -23.56
N PHE A 327 6.26 -6.22 -22.87
CA PHE A 327 5.43 -5.08 -23.30
C PHE A 327 6.18 -3.75 -23.20
N LEU A 328 6.94 -3.57 -22.12
CA LEU A 328 7.70 -2.36 -21.86
C LEU A 328 8.83 -2.17 -22.88
N ALA A 329 9.53 -3.25 -23.25
CA ALA A 329 10.59 -3.21 -24.26
C ALA A 329 10.08 -2.69 -25.61
N CYS A 330 8.87 -3.06 -26.01
CA CYS A 330 8.24 -2.53 -27.23
C CYS A 330 7.95 -1.03 -27.13
N LEU A 331 7.44 -0.57 -25.99
CA LEU A 331 7.11 0.85 -25.77
C LEU A 331 8.37 1.73 -25.71
N VAL A 332 9.39 1.29 -24.97
CA VAL A 332 10.65 2.02 -24.79
C VAL A 332 11.46 2.08 -26.10
N ALA A 333 11.29 1.09 -26.99
CA ALA A 333 11.87 1.17 -28.33
C ALA A 333 11.30 2.33 -29.18
N GLU A 334 10.08 2.80 -28.88
CA GLU A 334 9.46 3.95 -29.53
C GLU A 334 9.78 5.25 -28.78
N GLN A 335 9.65 5.25 -27.46
CA GLN A 335 9.88 6.42 -26.61
C GLN A 335 10.26 6.00 -25.19
N ASP A 336 11.40 6.51 -24.70
CA ASP A 336 11.84 6.34 -23.31
C ASP A 336 10.82 6.99 -22.34
N PHE A 337 10.65 6.40 -21.16
CA PHE A 337 9.77 6.96 -20.12
C PHE A 337 10.39 8.24 -19.56
N TRP A 338 9.68 9.36 -19.72
CA TRP A 338 10.11 10.62 -19.16
C TRP A 338 9.90 10.65 -17.64
N PRO A 339 10.97 10.77 -16.82
CA PRO A 339 10.86 10.67 -15.36
C PRO A 339 10.37 11.96 -14.68
N GLY A 340 10.19 13.04 -15.43
CA GLY A 340 9.90 14.38 -14.92
C GLY A 340 11.05 15.37 -15.17
N GLU A 341 10.78 16.67 -14.99
CA GLU A 341 11.78 17.73 -15.15
C GLU A 341 12.63 17.95 -13.88
N GLY A 342 13.83 18.52 -14.07
CA GLY A 342 14.64 19.05 -12.97
C GLY A 342 15.12 18.01 -11.96
N LEU A 343 15.34 16.77 -12.42
CA LEU A 343 15.79 15.68 -11.57
C LEU A 343 17.08 16.03 -10.82
N LEU A 344 17.13 15.66 -9.54
CA LEU A 344 18.33 15.78 -8.74
C LEU A 344 19.36 14.71 -9.16
N ALA A 345 20.64 14.99 -8.91
CA ALA A 345 21.68 14.00 -9.15
C ALA A 345 21.51 12.78 -8.21
N PRO A 346 21.68 11.54 -8.71
CA PRO A 346 21.74 10.35 -7.87
C PRO A 346 22.84 10.47 -6.80
N LEU A 347 22.70 9.83 -5.64
CA LEU A 347 23.78 9.88 -4.64
C LEU A 347 24.93 9.01 -5.15
N CYS A 348 25.94 9.67 -5.73
CA CYS A 348 27.18 9.01 -6.06
C CYS A 348 27.85 8.54 -4.76
N ARG A 349 27.80 7.23 -4.48
CA ARG A 349 28.69 6.66 -3.46
C ARG A 349 30.13 6.80 -3.95
N ARG A 350 30.94 7.55 -3.19
CA ARG A 350 32.40 7.42 -3.27
C ARG A 350 32.71 5.98 -2.87
N VAL A 351 33.17 5.18 -3.84
CA VAL A 351 33.67 3.82 -3.64
C VAL A 351 34.96 3.85 -2.86
#